data_AF-A0A259LVN3-F1
#
_entry.id   AF-A0A259LVN3-F1
#
_cell.length_a   1.000
_cell.length_b   1.000
_cell.length_c   1.000
_cell.angle_alpha   90.00
_cell.angle_beta   90.00
_cell.angle_gamma   90.00
#
_symmetry.space_group_name_H-M   'P 1'
#
loop_
_entity.id
_entity.type
_entity.pdbx_description
1 polymer ?
#
loop_
_entity_poly.entity_id
_entity_poly.type
_entity_poly.pdbx_seq_one_letter_code
_entity_poly.pdbx_strand_id
1 'polypeptide(L)'
;MDWQGWFSLGLAATALILMSSGRFAPHLVMMGLLIVLSASGIIGPDQALAGFSNSGLITVVAMFIVAAGVHHSGGVDLLVHHVLGKPTSVRGAQARIALPVTLLSGFLNNTPVVATMIPAVHAWSRKIGIAPSKLMIPLSYAAILGGTLTLIGTSTNLVVNGQYQTLTGDAGFGLFDITAVGLVAAFAGISFLLLAGPRLLPARRSPDETFADMRSFTFEVAVATDGPHLPFSDYCHRLLACQGPPSRPEAAVATESFTR
;
A
#
# COMPACT_ATOMS: atom_id res chain seq x y z
N MET A 1 -12.84 36.83 -23.68
CA MET A 1 -13.08 35.41 -23.36
C MET A 1 -14.48 35.08 -23.79
N ASP A 2 -14.60 34.24 -24.81
CA ASP A 2 -15.89 33.81 -25.36
C ASP A 2 -16.70 32.99 -24.33
N TRP A 3 -18.00 32.85 -24.53
CA TRP A 3 -18.91 32.10 -23.64
C TRP A 3 -18.42 30.66 -23.37
N GLN A 4 -17.74 30.07 -24.35
CA GLN A 4 -17.11 28.74 -24.27
C GLN A 4 -16.05 28.65 -23.15
N GLY A 5 -15.31 29.73 -22.93
CA GLY A 5 -14.27 29.81 -21.90
C GLY A 5 -14.87 29.78 -20.49
N TRP A 6 -15.89 30.61 -20.24
CA TRP A 6 -16.60 30.63 -18.96
C TRP A 6 -17.31 29.31 -18.67
N PHE A 7 -17.92 28.71 -19.69
CA PHE A 7 -18.55 27.40 -19.56
C PHE A 7 -17.55 26.30 -19.19
N SER A 8 -16.40 26.26 -19.89
CA SER A 8 -15.34 25.28 -19.61
C SER A 8 -14.75 25.44 -18.20
N LEU A 9 -14.55 26.69 -17.75
CA LEU A 9 -14.09 26.97 -16.39
C LEU A 9 -15.11 26.54 -15.33
N GLY A 10 -16.39 26.82 -15.54
CA GLY A 10 -17.46 26.38 -14.64
C GLY A 10 -17.54 24.85 -14.55
N LEU A 11 -17.35 24.16 -15.67
CA LEU A 11 -17.34 22.71 -15.72
C LEU A 11 -16.12 22.11 -15.00
N ALA A 12 -14.93 22.70 -15.18
CA ALA A 12 -13.72 22.29 -14.46
C ALA A 12 -13.85 22.49 -12.94
N ALA A 13 -14.42 23.61 -12.49
CA ALA A 13 -14.71 23.86 -11.08
C ALA A 13 -15.70 22.83 -10.52
N THR A 14 -16.74 22.50 -11.28
CA THR A 14 -17.73 21.48 -10.92
C THR A 14 -17.08 20.11 -10.76
N ALA A 15 -16.19 19.73 -11.68
CA ALA A 15 -15.44 18.47 -11.58
C ALA A 15 -14.59 18.40 -10.31
N LEU A 16 -13.88 19.48 -9.99
CA LEU A 16 -13.07 19.56 -8.78
C LEU A 16 -13.91 19.38 -7.51
N ILE A 17 -15.08 20.04 -7.44
CA ILE A 17 -16.01 19.91 -6.31
C ILE A 17 -16.55 18.47 -6.21
N LEU A 18 -16.98 17.88 -7.32
CA LEU A 18 -17.50 16.51 -7.34
C LEU A 18 -16.44 15.50 -6.92
N MET A 19 -15.21 15.62 -7.42
CA MET A 19 -14.10 14.75 -7.03
C MET A 19 -13.71 14.94 -5.56
N SER A 20 -13.65 16.18 -5.08
CA SER A 20 -13.34 16.48 -3.68
C SER A 20 -14.43 16.02 -2.70
N SER A 21 -15.67 15.87 -3.17
CA SER A 21 -16.78 15.38 -2.33
C SER A 21 -16.69 13.89 -2.00
N GLY A 22 -15.86 13.13 -2.74
CA GLY A 22 -15.69 11.68 -2.55
C GLY A 22 -16.92 10.84 -2.90
N ARG A 23 -18.01 11.44 -3.39
CA ARG A 23 -19.26 10.73 -3.70
C ARG A 23 -19.22 9.95 -5.01
N PHE A 24 -18.43 10.40 -5.97
CA PHE A 24 -18.35 9.82 -7.30
C PHE A 24 -16.92 9.40 -7.61
N ALA A 25 -16.77 8.27 -8.31
CA ALA A 25 -15.46 7.82 -8.75
C ALA A 25 -14.86 8.83 -9.76
N PRO A 26 -13.56 9.18 -9.66
CA PRO A 26 -12.93 10.17 -10.55
C PRO A 26 -13.15 9.92 -12.04
N HIS A 27 -13.09 8.66 -12.47
CA HIS A 27 -13.27 8.29 -13.87
C HIS A 27 -14.69 8.59 -14.39
N LEU A 28 -15.73 8.49 -13.54
CA LEU A 28 -17.10 8.83 -13.91
C LEU A 28 -17.26 10.33 -14.08
N VAL A 29 -16.67 11.12 -13.18
CA VAL A 29 -16.69 12.58 -13.25
C VAL A 29 -16.00 13.06 -14.52
N MET A 30 -14.81 12.52 -14.82
CA MET A 30 -14.05 12.87 -16.03
C MET A 30 -14.77 12.46 -17.32
N MET A 31 -15.39 11.27 -17.36
CA MET A 31 -16.14 10.82 -18.53
C MET A 31 -17.39 11.68 -18.75
N GLY A 32 -18.11 12.04 -17.68
CA GLY A 32 -19.25 12.95 -17.75
C GLY A 32 -18.84 14.33 -18.28
N LEU A 33 -17.69 14.85 -17.84
CA LEU A 33 -17.12 16.09 -18.34
C LEU A 33 -16.86 16.06 -19.85
N LEU A 34 -16.22 14.98 -20.32
CA LEU A 34 -15.93 14.78 -21.73
C LEU A 34 -17.22 14.77 -22.57
N ILE A 35 -18.26 14.08 -22.10
CA ILE A 35 -19.58 14.01 -22.75
C ILE A 35 -20.19 15.41 -22.83
N VAL A 36 -20.18 16.18 -21.74
CA VAL A 36 -20.76 17.53 -21.71
C VAL A 36 -19.99 18.49 -22.64
N LEU A 37 -18.66 18.43 -22.67
CA LEU A 37 -17.84 19.25 -23.57
C LEU A 37 -18.04 18.89 -25.05
N SER A 38 -18.17 17.60 -25.35
CA SER A 38 -18.41 17.13 -26.71
C SER A 38 -19.84 17.47 -27.18
N ALA A 39 -20.85 17.25 -26.33
CA ALA A 39 -22.25 17.55 -26.63
C ALA A 39 -22.53 19.05 -26.77
N SER A 40 -21.78 19.90 -26.05
CA SER A 40 -21.85 21.35 -26.20
C SER A 40 -21.15 21.89 -27.45
N GLY A 41 -20.47 21.03 -28.22
CA GLY A 41 -19.76 21.41 -29.45
C GLY A 41 -18.51 22.25 -29.21
N ILE A 42 -18.03 22.33 -27.96
CA ILE A 42 -16.82 23.08 -27.59
C ILE A 42 -15.57 22.33 -28.07
N ILE A 43 -15.60 21.00 -28.01
CA ILE A 43 -14.54 20.13 -28.52
C ILE A 43 -15.09 19.21 -29.62
N GLY A 44 -14.30 19.03 -30.68
CA GLY A 44 -14.60 18.07 -31.73
C GLY A 44 -14.32 16.61 -31.29
N PRO A 45 -14.84 15.60 -32.03
CA PRO A 45 -14.59 14.19 -31.72
C PRO A 45 -13.11 13.82 -31.65
N ASP A 46 -12.30 14.35 -32.59
CA ASP A 46 -10.86 14.09 -32.62
C ASP A 46 -10.14 14.66 -31.39
N GLN A 47 -10.54 15.84 -30.93
CA GLN A 47 -9.98 16.46 -29.72
C GLN A 47 -10.42 15.72 -28.45
N ALA A 48 -11.65 15.23 -28.41
CA ALA A 48 -12.15 14.42 -27.31
C ALA A 48 -11.38 13.09 -27.19
N LEU A 49 -10.99 12.50 -28.34
CA LEU A 49 -10.27 11.23 -28.39
C LEU A 49 -8.75 11.38 -28.28
N ALA A 50 -8.19 12.56 -28.57
CA ALA A 50 -6.74 12.81 -28.55
C ALA A 50 -6.06 12.48 -27.20
N GLY A 51 -6.79 12.62 -26.09
CA GLY A 51 -6.30 12.23 -24.76
C GLY A 51 -6.05 10.73 -24.60
N PHE A 52 -6.82 9.88 -25.29
CA PHE A 52 -6.67 8.42 -25.23
C PHE A 52 -5.49 7.90 -26.06
N SER A 53 -5.04 8.66 -27.06
CA SER A 53 -3.85 8.35 -27.86
C SER A 53 -2.55 8.95 -27.31
N ASN A 54 -2.58 9.52 -26.09
CA ASN A 54 -1.40 10.13 -25.49
C ASN A 54 -0.33 9.06 -25.17
N SER A 55 0.91 9.31 -25.58
CA SER A 55 2.05 8.42 -25.35
C SER A 55 2.24 8.09 -23.86
N GLY A 56 2.01 9.06 -22.98
CA GLY A 56 2.07 8.88 -21.54
C GLY A 56 1.05 7.87 -21.00
N LEU A 57 -0.18 7.84 -21.54
CA LEU A 57 -1.19 6.84 -21.13
C LEU A 57 -0.72 5.42 -21.48
N ILE A 58 -0.17 5.23 -22.69
CA ILE A 58 0.34 3.93 -23.15
C ILE A 58 1.50 3.48 -22.25
N THR A 59 2.42 4.38 -21.90
CA THR A 59 3.52 4.08 -20.97
C THR A 59 3.01 3.67 -19.59
N VAL A 60 1.99 4.35 -19.05
CA VAL A 60 1.38 3.97 -17.76
C VAL A 60 0.85 2.54 -17.81
N VAL A 61 0.10 2.17 -18.86
CA VAL A 61 -0.44 0.81 -19.04
C VAL A 61 0.68 -0.23 -19.10
N ALA A 62 1.75 0.03 -19.85
CA ALA A 62 2.92 -0.85 -19.90
C ALA A 62 3.56 -1.05 -18.52
N MET A 63 3.67 0.01 -17.71
CA MET A 63 4.22 -0.08 -16.35
C MET A 63 3.33 -0.89 -15.40
N PHE A 64 2.00 -0.88 -15.57
CA PHE A 64 1.11 -1.78 -14.82
C PHE A 64 1.38 -3.25 -15.15
N ILE A 65 1.65 -3.58 -16.41
CA ILE A 65 2.02 -4.94 -16.83
C ILE A 65 3.36 -5.35 -16.20
N VAL A 66 4.37 -4.48 -16.24
CA VAL A 66 5.69 -4.73 -15.62
C VAL A 66 5.53 -4.95 -14.11
N ALA A 67 4.77 -4.09 -13.42
CA ALA A 67 4.55 -4.22 -12.00
C ALA A 67 3.81 -5.53 -11.63
N ALA A 68 2.82 -5.94 -12.43
CA ALA A 68 2.15 -7.23 -12.27
C ALA A 68 3.12 -8.40 -12.48
N GLY A 69 4.02 -8.32 -13.46
CA GLY A 69 5.07 -9.32 -13.68
C GLY A 69 6.03 -9.44 -12.49
N VAL A 70 6.48 -8.32 -11.93
CA VAL A 70 7.35 -8.29 -10.72
C VAL A 70 6.65 -8.92 -9.52
N HIS A 71 5.35 -8.71 -9.38
CA HIS A 71 4.55 -9.35 -8.34
C HIS A 71 4.42 -10.86 -8.54
N HIS A 72 3.98 -11.30 -9.73
CA HIS A 72 3.76 -12.72 -10.03
C HIS A 72 5.04 -13.56 -10.07
N SER A 73 6.19 -12.93 -10.35
CA SER A 73 7.51 -13.58 -10.32
C SER A 73 8.08 -13.76 -8.91
N GLY A 74 7.44 -13.23 -7.87
CA GLY A 74 7.95 -13.29 -6.49
C GLY A 74 9.11 -12.32 -6.21
N GLY A 75 9.39 -11.37 -7.10
CA GLY A 75 10.46 -10.38 -6.90
C GLY A 75 10.26 -9.54 -5.64
N VAL A 76 9.00 -9.28 -5.29
CA VAL A 76 8.61 -8.60 -4.04
C VAL A 76 8.99 -9.41 -2.80
N ASP A 77 8.79 -10.72 -2.82
CA ASP A 77 9.11 -11.60 -1.70
C ASP A 77 10.62 -11.73 -1.48
N LEU A 78 11.39 -11.72 -2.58
CA LEU A 78 12.86 -11.69 -2.53
C LEU A 78 13.37 -10.39 -1.91
N LEU A 79 12.81 -9.25 -2.33
CA LEU A 79 13.12 -7.94 -1.77
C LEU A 79 12.86 -7.93 -0.26
N VAL A 80 11.73 -8.48 0.17
CA VAL A 80 11.36 -8.53 1.58
C VAL A 80 12.27 -9.44 2.39
N HIS A 81 12.60 -10.63 1.88
CA HIS A 81 13.46 -11.57 2.59
C HIS A 81 14.92 -11.11 2.68
N HIS A 82 15.47 -10.52 1.62
CA HIS A 82 16.88 -10.15 1.58
C HIS A 82 17.16 -8.74 2.10
N VAL A 83 16.27 -7.77 1.87
CA VAL A 83 16.55 -6.34 2.13
C VAL A 83 16.05 -5.88 3.50
N LEU A 84 14.88 -6.37 3.93
CA LEU A 84 14.24 -5.86 5.15
C LEU A 84 14.85 -6.42 6.44
N GLY A 85 15.33 -7.67 6.46
CA GLY A 85 16.04 -8.26 7.60
C GLY A 85 15.31 -8.15 8.94
N LYS A 86 16.06 -8.03 10.05
CA LYS A 86 15.53 -7.87 11.42
C LYS A 86 16.04 -6.57 12.07
N PRO A 87 15.33 -5.44 11.90
CA PRO A 87 15.69 -4.18 12.56
C PRO A 87 15.39 -4.25 14.05
N THR A 88 16.21 -3.58 14.86
CA THR A 88 16.03 -3.45 16.30
C THR A 88 15.23 -2.21 16.71
N SER A 89 14.98 -1.29 15.77
CA SER A 89 14.25 -0.04 16.03
C SER A 89 13.26 0.28 14.91
N VAL A 90 12.21 1.04 15.24
CA VAL A 90 11.22 1.53 14.27
C VAL A 90 11.88 2.36 13.17
N ARG A 91 12.87 3.21 13.53
CA ARG A 91 13.66 3.98 12.56
C ARG A 91 14.38 3.08 11.56
N GLY A 92 15.05 2.04 12.07
CA GLY A 92 15.74 1.06 11.22
C GLY A 92 14.76 0.33 10.30
N ALA A 93 13.56 0.01 10.79
CA ALA A 93 12.53 -0.61 9.98
C ALA A 93 12.03 0.30 8.86
N GLN A 94 11.79 1.58 9.17
CA GLN A 94 11.37 2.57 8.17
C GLN A 94 12.46 2.81 7.12
N ALA A 95 13.73 2.90 7.52
CA ALA A 95 14.85 3.08 6.58
C ALA A 95 14.99 1.90 5.61
N ARG A 96 14.79 0.68 6.09
CA ARG A 96 14.84 -0.53 5.27
C ARG A 96 13.68 -0.67 4.29
N ILE A 97 12.55 -0.01 4.54
CA ILE A 97 11.47 0.13 3.56
C ILE A 97 11.78 1.27 2.59
N ALA A 98 12.20 2.42 3.10
CA ALA A 98 12.28 3.65 2.34
C ALA A 98 13.20 3.51 1.11
N LEU A 99 14.42 3.01 1.29
CA LEU A 99 15.39 2.90 0.20
C LEU A 99 14.90 2.01 -0.97
N PRO A 100 14.55 0.72 -0.76
CA PRO A 100 14.14 -0.14 -1.87
C PRO A 100 12.83 0.32 -2.51
N VAL A 101 11.89 0.85 -1.73
CA VAL A 101 10.61 1.34 -2.27
C VAL A 101 10.80 2.61 -3.09
N THR A 102 11.62 3.56 -2.63
CA THR A 102 11.93 4.78 -3.38
C THR A 102 12.61 4.44 -4.70
N LEU A 103 13.55 3.50 -4.72
CA LEU A 103 14.19 3.06 -5.96
C LEU A 103 13.20 2.36 -6.88
N LEU A 104 12.40 1.42 -6.36
CA LEU A 104 11.42 0.67 -7.14
C LEU A 104 10.35 1.60 -7.74
N SER A 105 9.82 2.52 -6.94
CA SER A 105 8.84 3.52 -7.37
C SER A 105 9.45 4.58 -8.30
N GLY A 106 10.78 4.72 -8.29
CA GLY A 106 11.48 5.50 -9.31
C GLY A 106 11.33 4.94 -10.71
N PHE A 107 11.09 3.63 -10.88
CA PHE A 107 10.94 3.01 -12.20
C PHE A 107 9.54 2.43 -12.45
N LEU A 108 8.69 2.38 -11.42
CA LEU A 108 7.33 1.86 -11.49
C LEU A 108 6.36 2.87 -10.87
N ASN A 109 5.14 2.92 -11.38
CA ASN A 109 4.11 3.76 -10.78
C ASN A 109 3.85 3.40 -9.30
N ASN A 110 3.58 4.43 -8.51
CA ASN A 110 3.38 4.32 -7.06
C ASN A 110 2.30 3.30 -6.66
N THR A 111 1.16 3.25 -7.38
CA THR A 111 -0.01 2.46 -6.99
C THR A 111 0.24 0.95 -6.99
N PRO A 112 0.77 0.33 -8.07
CA PRO A 112 1.16 -1.08 -8.04
C PRO A 112 2.23 -1.40 -7.00
N VAL A 113 3.23 -0.54 -6.84
CA VAL A 113 4.32 -0.76 -5.88
C VAL A 113 3.77 -0.83 -4.46
N VAL A 114 2.92 0.12 -4.07
CA VAL A 114 2.32 0.11 -2.73
C VAL A 114 1.38 -1.09 -2.56
N ALA A 115 0.52 -1.38 -3.53
CA ALA A 115 -0.42 -2.50 -3.44
C ALA A 115 0.28 -3.85 -3.23
N THR A 116 1.41 -4.06 -3.92
CA THR A 116 2.21 -5.29 -3.81
C THR A 116 3.04 -5.34 -2.53
N MET A 117 3.52 -4.19 -2.04
CA MET A 117 4.31 -4.12 -0.80
C MET A 117 3.48 -4.18 0.49
N ILE A 118 2.21 -3.73 0.47
CA ILE A 118 1.33 -3.75 1.66
C ILE A 118 1.31 -5.14 2.33
N PRO A 119 0.95 -6.25 1.65
CA PRO A 119 0.88 -7.56 2.30
C PRO A 119 2.25 -8.02 2.83
N ALA A 120 3.32 -7.78 2.08
CA ALA A 120 4.66 -8.19 2.46
C ALA A 120 5.21 -7.41 3.66
N VAL A 121 5.05 -6.07 3.67
CA VAL A 121 5.41 -5.21 4.79
C VAL A 121 4.51 -5.50 6.00
N HIS A 122 3.23 -5.80 5.80
CA HIS A 122 2.33 -6.18 6.89
C HIS A 122 2.77 -7.49 7.55
N ALA A 123 3.08 -8.54 6.77
CA ALA A 123 3.62 -9.78 7.31
C ALA A 123 4.98 -9.59 8.01
N TRP A 124 5.86 -8.76 7.44
CA TRP A 124 7.14 -8.42 8.04
C TRP A 124 6.99 -7.64 9.36
N SER A 125 6.04 -6.72 9.43
CA SER A 125 5.76 -5.91 10.63
C SER A 125 5.41 -6.78 11.85
N ARG A 126 4.64 -7.86 11.63
CA ARG A 126 4.33 -8.84 12.68
C ARG A 126 5.55 -9.63 13.13
N LYS A 127 6.42 -10.04 12.19
CA LYS A 127 7.66 -10.77 12.51
C LYS A 127 8.63 -9.96 13.37
N ILE A 128 8.66 -8.64 13.22
CA ILE A 128 9.56 -7.73 13.94
C ILE A 128 8.88 -7.06 15.16
N GLY A 129 7.61 -7.36 15.42
CA GLY A 129 6.86 -6.80 16.55
C GLY A 129 6.60 -5.29 16.46
N ILE A 130 6.54 -4.72 15.25
CA ILE A 130 6.27 -3.28 15.03
C ILE A 130 4.87 -3.13 14.45
N ALA A 131 4.08 -2.20 15.03
CA ALA A 131 2.73 -1.91 14.54
C ALA A 131 2.73 -1.55 13.03
N PRO A 132 1.91 -2.20 12.20
CA PRO A 132 1.85 -1.94 10.76
C PRO A 132 1.63 -0.46 10.41
N SER A 133 0.83 0.25 11.22
CA SER A 133 0.53 1.68 11.03
C SER A 133 1.78 2.56 10.99
N LYS A 134 2.86 2.16 11.68
CA LYS A 134 4.13 2.88 11.70
C LYS A 134 4.99 2.65 10.45
N LEU A 135 4.62 1.68 9.60
CA LEU A 135 5.35 1.29 8.40
C LEU A 135 4.57 1.59 7.12
N MET A 136 3.24 1.53 7.14
CA MET A 136 2.40 1.80 5.96
C MET A 136 2.49 3.25 5.47
N ILE A 137 2.50 4.23 6.39
CA ILE A 137 2.68 5.64 6.02
C ILE A 137 4.07 5.85 5.39
N PRO A 138 5.18 5.39 6.01
CA PRO A 138 6.49 5.42 5.37
C PRO A 138 6.58 4.76 4.02
N LEU A 139 5.96 3.58 3.85
CA LEU A 139 5.87 2.89 2.56
C LEU A 139 5.23 3.80 1.50
N SER A 140 4.08 4.40 1.81
CA SER A 140 3.36 5.26 0.88
C SER A 140 4.16 6.51 0.51
N TYR A 141 4.77 7.19 1.48
CA TYR A 141 5.56 8.40 1.21
C TYR A 141 6.87 8.07 0.46
N ALA A 142 7.54 6.97 0.80
CA ALA A 142 8.73 6.53 0.07
C ALA A 142 8.40 6.21 -1.40
N ALA A 143 7.24 5.60 -1.67
CA ALA A 143 6.76 5.36 -3.02
C ALA A 143 6.49 6.69 -3.75
N ILE A 144 5.71 7.60 -3.16
CA ILE A 144 5.41 8.90 -3.77
C ILE A 144 6.69 9.68 -4.09
N LEU A 145 7.62 9.77 -3.14
CA LEU A 145 8.89 10.47 -3.34
C LEU A 145 9.76 9.77 -4.39
N GLY A 146 9.78 8.43 -4.40
CA GLY A 146 10.47 7.66 -5.44
C GLY A 146 9.93 7.94 -6.83
N GLY A 147 8.60 7.97 -6.99
CA GLY A 147 7.94 8.28 -8.26
C GLY A 147 8.27 9.65 -8.84
N THR A 148 8.80 10.58 -8.03
CA THR A 148 9.27 11.89 -8.50
C THR A 148 10.69 11.88 -9.07
N LEU A 149 11.44 10.79 -8.91
CA LEU A 149 12.83 10.71 -9.36
C LEU A 149 12.97 10.57 -10.87
N THR A 150 12.00 9.94 -11.55
CA THR A 150 12.07 9.76 -13.00
C THR A 150 10.77 10.14 -13.68
N LEU A 151 10.84 10.34 -14.99
CA LEU A 151 9.67 10.66 -15.80
C LEU A 151 8.59 9.55 -15.75
N ILE A 152 8.99 8.28 -15.70
CA ILE A 152 8.07 7.13 -15.70
C ILE A 152 7.52 6.79 -14.31
N GLY A 153 8.12 7.32 -13.24
CA GLY A 153 7.77 6.96 -11.86
C GLY A 153 6.37 7.40 -11.42
N THR A 154 5.77 8.40 -12.09
CA THR A 154 4.39 8.81 -11.83
C THR A 154 3.64 9.16 -13.12
N SER A 155 2.37 8.77 -13.17
CA SER A 155 1.47 9.07 -14.28
C SER A 155 1.33 10.57 -14.56
N THR A 156 1.46 11.42 -13.53
CA THR A 156 1.41 12.88 -13.71
C THR A 156 2.55 13.41 -14.56
N ASN A 157 3.78 12.88 -14.39
CA ASN A 157 4.95 13.30 -15.15
C ASN A 157 4.82 12.92 -16.63
N LEU A 158 4.30 11.71 -16.88
CA LEU A 158 4.03 11.22 -18.23
C LEU A 158 2.95 12.04 -18.95
N VAL A 159 1.86 12.39 -18.25
CA VAL A 159 0.79 13.22 -18.82
C VAL A 159 1.32 14.62 -19.16
N VAL A 160 2.07 15.25 -18.25
CA VAL A 160 2.68 16.57 -18.49
C VAL A 160 3.65 16.52 -19.67
N ASN A 161 4.50 15.48 -19.75
CA ASN A 161 5.42 15.33 -20.87
C ASN A 161 4.69 15.12 -22.21
N GLY A 162 3.66 14.26 -22.23
CA GLY A 162 2.86 14.05 -23.44
C GLY A 162 2.14 15.34 -23.89
N GLN A 163 1.64 16.14 -22.93
CA GLN A 163 1.08 17.46 -23.25
C GLN A 163 2.14 18.43 -23.77
N TYR A 164 3.32 18.47 -23.15
CA TYR A 164 4.44 19.30 -23.60
C TYR A 164 4.83 18.98 -25.05
N GLN A 165 5.01 17.69 -25.39
CA GLN A 165 5.28 17.24 -26.75
C GLN A 165 4.19 17.70 -27.74
N THR A 166 2.92 17.61 -27.34
CA THR A 166 1.78 18.01 -28.17
C THR A 166 1.74 19.53 -28.41
N LEU A 167 2.11 20.32 -27.40
CA LEU A 167 2.02 21.79 -27.44
C LEU A 167 3.24 22.45 -28.11
N THR A 168 4.45 21.91 -27.92
CA THR A 168 5.68 22.52 -28.47
C THR A 168 6.18 21.83 -29.73
N GLY A 169 5.81 20.56 -29.95
CA GLY A 169 6.35 19.73 -31.03
C GLY A 169 7.76 19.18 -30.77
N ASP A 170 8.32 19.43 -29.58
CA ASP A 170 9.65 18.94 -29.20
C ASP A 170 9.62 17.47 -28.75
N ALA A 171 10.81 16.85 -28.66
CA ALA A 171 10.97 15.44 -28.28
C ALA A 171 10.52 15.11 -26.83
N GLY A 172 10.19 16.10 -26.01
CA GLY A 172 9.83 15.94 -24.61
C GLY A 172 11.03 15.78 -23.68
N PHE A 173 10.74 15.52 -22.41
CA PHE A 173 11.72 15.31 -21.36
C PHE A 173 12.36 13.92 -21.45
N GLY A 174 13.65 13.86 -21.17
CA GLY A 174 14.38 12.61 -20.93
C GLY A 174 13.96 11.95 -19.62
N LEU A 175 14.32 10.67 -19.46
CA LEU A 175 13.96 9.88 -18.28
C LEU A 175 14.44 10.50 -16.96
N PHE A 176 15.62 11.12 -16.97
CA PHE A 176 16.31 11.62 -15.78
C PHE A 176 16.36 13.15 -15.68
N ASP A 177 15.70 13.89 -16.57
CA ASP A 177 15.77 15.36 -16.59
C ASP A 177 15.25 16.00 -15.30
N ILE A 178 14.24 15.38 -14.68
CA ILE A 178 13.65 15.83 -13.43
C ILE A 178 14.34 15.27 -12.17
N THR A 179 15.31 14.37 -12.34
CA THR A 179 15.93 13.63 -11.22
C THR A 179 16.63 14.57 -10.25
N ALA A 180 17.26 15.64 -10.73
CA ALA A 180 17.96 16.57 -9.85
C ALA A 180 17.01 17.20 -8.82
N VAL A 181 15.82 17.62 -9.27
CA VAL A 181 14.78 18.19 -8.40
C VAL A 181 14.14 17.09 -7.54
N GLY A 182 13.81 15.95 -8.15
CA GLY A 182 13.25 14.80 -7.46
C GLY A 182 14.15 14.28 -6.33
N LEU A 183 15.47 14.26 -6.54
CA LEU A 183 16.45 13.76 -5.57
C LEU A 183 16.51 14.66 -4.34
N VAL A 184 16.46 15.98 -4.51
CA VAL A 184 16.39 16.93 -3.39
C VAL A 184 15.11 16.74 -2.59
N ALA A 185 13.96 16.61 -3.28
CA ALA A 185 12.66 16.37 -2.64
C ALA A 185 12.61 15.02 -1.91
N ALA A 186 13.10 13.95 -2.56
CA ALA A 186 13.16 12.61 -1.98
C ALA A 186 14.09 12.56 -0.78
N PHE A 187 15.28 13.18 -0.86
CA PHE A 187 16.20 13.24 0.26
C PHE A 187 15.61 14.00 1.45
N ALA A 188 15.01 15.18 1.21
CA ALA A 188 14.37 15.97 2.25
C ALA A 188 13.18 15.21 2.89
N GLY A 189 12.31 14.65 2.06
CA GLY A 189 11.11 13.93 2.51
C GLY A 189 11.43 12.63 3.25
N ILE A 190 12.37 11.82 2.75
CA ILE A 190 12.81 10.59 3.42
C ILE A 190 13.51 10.94 4.73
N SER A 191 14.39 11.95 4.75
CA SER A 191 15.05 12.39 5.97
C SER A 191 14.04 12.83 7.02
N PHE A 192 13.05 13.64 6.63
CA PHE A 192 11.95 14.04 7.51
C PHE A 192 11.18 12.83 8.04
N LEU A 193 10.82 11.89 7.16
CA LEU A 193 10.09 10.69 7.50
C LEU A 193 10.85 9.82 8.51
N LEU A 194 12.17 9.64 8.35
CA LEU A 194 13.00 8.84 9.26
C LEU A 194 13.23 9.52 10.62
N LEU A 195 13.35 10.84 10.63
CA LEU A 195 13.57 11.62 11.85
C LEU A 195 12.28 11.77 12.66
N ALA A 196 11.19 12.14 11.99
CA ALA A 196 9.93 12.55 12.58
C ALA A 196 8.91 11.40 12.66
N GLY A 197 8.86 10.52 11.66
CA GLY A 197 7.91 9.41 11.57
C GLY A 197 7.82 8.51 12.80
N PRO A 198 8.91 8.08 13.44
CA PRO A 198 8.85 7.23 14.63
C PRO A 198 8.19 7.90 15.84
N ARG A 199 8.21 9.23 15.91
CA ARG A 199 7.62 10.04 16.98
C ARG A 199 6.19 10.49 16.66
N LEU A 200 5.92 10.89 15.40
CA LEU A 200 4.61 11.40 15.00
C LEU A 200 3.60 10.28 14.70
N LEU A 201 4.05 9.11 14.23
CA LEU A 201 3.12 8.07 13.80
C LEU A 201 2.56 7.27 14.98
N PRO A 202 1.23 7.29 15.19
CA PRO A 202 0.60 6.54 16.27
C PRO A 202 0.75 5.03 16.03
N ALA A 203 0.96 4.29 17.13
CA ALA A 203 0.84 2.85 17.13
C ALA A 203 -0.65 2.49 17.16
N ARG A 204 -1.27 2.31 15.98
CA ARG A 204 -2.62 1.76 15.88
C ARG A 204 -2.48 0.26 15.69
N ARG A 205 -2.92 -0.52 16.69
CA ARG A 205 -3.13 -1.97 16.50
C ARG A 205 -4.29 -2.12 15.52
N SER A 206 -4.12 -2.94 14.49
CA SER A 206 -5.20 -3.23 13.54
C SER A 206 -6.35 -3.93 14.27
N PRO A 207 -7.62 -3.67 13.94
CA PRO A 207 -8.76 -4.41 14.48
C PRO A 207 -8.59 -5.93 14.34
N ASP A 208 -7.94 -6.39 13.26
CA ASP A 208 -7.59 -7.80 13.06
C ASP A 208 -6.75 -8.40 14.18
N GLU A 209 -5.88 -7.64 14.86
CA GLU A 209 -5.16 -8.16 16.03
C GLU A 209 -6.05 -8.21 17.27
N THR A 210 -6.99 -7.27 17.41
CA THR A 210 -8.04 -7.34 18.44
C THR A 210 -8.96 -8.54 18.23
N PHE A 211 -9.27 -8.89 16.98
CA PHE A 211 -10.07 -10.09 16.65
C PHE A 211 -9.25 -11.39 16.70
N ALA A 212 -7.94 -11.35 16.41
CA ALA A 212 -7.04 -12.51 16.55
C ALA A 212 -6.80 -12.87 18.03
N ASP A 213 -6.67 -11.87 18.91
CA ASP A 213 -6.58 -12.07 20.37
C ASP A 213 -7.89 -12.63 20.94
N MET A 214 -9.03 -12.22 20.35
CA MET A 214 -10.37 -12.74 20.66
C MET A 214 -10.63 -14.16 20.11
N ARG A 215 -9.74 -14.70 19.27
CA ARG A 215 -9.73 -16.10 18.79
C ARG A 215 -8.76 -16.99 19.60
N SER A 216 -8.47 -16.62 20.84
CA SER A 216 -7.95 -17.57 21.83
C SER A 216 -9.07 -18.57 22.16
N PHE A 217 -9.12 -19.67 21.41
CA PHE A 217 -10.02 -20.78 21.71
C PHE A 217 -9.43 -21.59 22.86
N THR A 218 -10.04 -21.50 24.04
CA THR A 218 -9.81 -22.46 25.12
C THR A 218 -10.58 -23.73 24.78
N PHE A 219 -9.85 -24.83 24.52
CA PHE A 219 -10.46 -26.15 24.44
C PHE A 219 -10.30 -26.84 25.79
N GLU A 220 -11.42 -27.17 26.42
CA GLU A 220 -11.45 -28.11 27.53
C GLU A 220 -11.59 -29.51 26.93
N VAL A 221 -10.55 -30.33 27.13
CA VAL A 221 -10.58 -31.74 26.73
C VAL A 221 -10.84 -32.57 27.99
N ALA A 222 -12.00 -33.22 28.05
CA ALA A 222 -12.28 -34.22 29.07
C ALA A 222 -11.50 -35.49 28.74
N VAL A 223 -10.50 -35.81 29.55
CA VAL A 223 -9.74 -37.06 29.41
C VAL A 223 -10.42 -38.14 30.22
N ALA A 224 -10.81 -39.25 29.56
CA ALA A 224 -11.30 -40.43 30.25
C ALA A 224 -10.17 -41.05 31.08
N THR A 225 -10.42 -41.27 32.36
CA THR A 225 -9.47 -41.81 33.36
C THR A 225 -9.05 -43.27 33.10
N ASP A 226 -9.70 -43.91 32.14
CA ASP A 226 -9.77 -45.35 31.91
C ASP A 226 -9.29 -45.73 30.48
N GLY A 227 -8.65 -44.79 29.77
CA GLY A 227 -8.05 -45.04 28.46
C GLY A 227 -6.84 -45.99 28.50
N PRO A 228 -6.58 -46.83 27.48
CA PRO A 228 -5.61 -47.93 27.54
C PRO A 228 -4.13 -47.50 27.51
N HIS A 229 -3.84 -46.20 27.37
CA HIS A 229 -2.50 -45.71 27.09
C HIS A 229 -2.21 -44.42 27.86
N LEU A 230 -1.43 -44.57 28.95
CA LEU A 230 -0.64 -43.59 29.72
C LEU A 230 -1.12 -43.36 31.18
N PRO A 231 -0.23 -43.52 32.18
CA PRO A 231 -0.55 -43.27 33.58
C PRO A 231 -0.76 -41.77 33.86
N PHE A 232 -1.86 -41.45 34.54
CA PHE A 232 -2.34 -40.11 34.90
C PHE A 232 -1.29 -39.18 35.54
N SER A 233 -0.28 -39.76 36.20
CA SER A 233 0.81 -39.03 36.89
C SER A 233 1.69 -38.20 35.94
N ASP A 234 1.88 -38.60 34.68
CA ASP A 234 2.77 -37.90 33.75
C ASP A 234 2.12 -36.68 33.07
N TYR A 235 0.79 -36.66 32.99
CA TYR A 235 0.04 -35.59 32.32
C TYR A 235 0.02 -34.28 33.13
N CYS A 236 -0.11 -34.41 34.46
CA CYS A 236 -0.24 -33.27 35.37
C CYS A 236 1.05 -32.43 35.49
N HIS A 237 2.21 -33.01 35.13
CA HIS A 237 3.50 -32.32 35.21
C HIS A 237 3.82 -31.44 34.00
N ARG A 238 3.17 -31.67 32.84
CA ARG A 238 3.40 -30.90 31.60
C ARG A 238 2.36 -29.80 31.35
N LEU A 239 1.18 -29.91 31.95
CA LEU A 239 0.10 -28.93 31.81
C LEU A 239 0.01 -28.08 33.08
N LEU A 240 0.30 -26.78 32.94
CA LEU A 240 0.20 -25.80 34.01
C LEU A 240 -1.27 -25.65 34.44
N ALA A 241 -1.55 -26.07 35.69
CA ALA A 241 -2.77 -25.86 36.48
C ALA A 241 -3.94 -26.84 36.23
N CYS A 242 -3.99 -27.91 37.02
CA CYS A 242 -5.25 -28.59 37.37
C CYS A 242 -5.95 -27.82 38.50
N GLN A 243 -7.17 -27.34 38.26
CA GLN A 243 -8.06 -26.94 39.37
C GLN A 243 -8.62 -28.21 40.04
N GLY A 244 -8.77 -28.15 41.37
CA GLY A 244 -9.00 -29.29 42.26
C GLY A 244 -10.21 -30.19 41.95
N PRO A 245 -10.34 -31.31 42.67
CA PRO A 245 -11.15 -32.45 42.25
C PRO A 245 -12.64 -32.09 42.09
N PRO A 246 -13.29 -32.54 40.99
CA PRO A 246 -14.72 -32.37 40.80
C PRO A 246 -15.49 -33.24 41.80
N SER A 247 -16.59 -32.71 42.32
CA SER A 247 -17.52 -33.41 43.22
C SER A 247 -18.39 -34.48 42.52
N ARG A 248 -17.97 -34.98 41.36
CA ARG A 248 -18.60 -36.07 40.60
C ARG A 248 -17.54 -36.95 39.91
N PRO A 249 -17.77 -38.26 39.74
CA PRO A 249 -16.72 -39.23 39.39
C PRO A 249 -16.31 -39.25 37.91
N GLU A 250 -16.75 -38.31 37.08
CA GLU A 250 -16.50 -38.34 35.64
C GLU A 250 -15.88 -37.02 35.19
N ALA A 251 -14.67 -37.11 34.62
CA ALA A 251 -13.86 -36.08 33.95
C ALA A 251 -12.99 -35.14 34.81
N ALA A 252 -11.66 -35.29 34.66
CA ALA A 252 -10.70 -34.25 34.98
C ALA A 252 -10.54 -33.31 33.77
N VAL A 253 -10.56 -32.00 34.01
CA VAL A 253 -10.43 -30.97 32.97
C VAL A 253 -8.97 -30.50 32.92
N ALA A 254 -8.32 -30.68 31.76
CA ALA A 254 -6.99 -30.15 31.50
C ALA A 254 -7.09 -28.97 30.53
N THR A 255 -6.44 -27.86 30.88
CA THR A 255 -6.41 -26.62 30.08
C THR A 255 -5.05 -26.48 29.42
N GLU A 256 -4.99 -26.51 28.09
CA GLU A 256 -3.75 -26.29 27.34
C GLU A 256 -3.84 -24.98 26.55
N SER A 257 -3.03 -23.99 26.94
CA SER A 257 -2.93 -22.72 26.22
C SER A 257 -1.91 -22.84 25.09
N PHE A 258 -2.37 -23.14 23.87
CA PHE A 258 -1.51 -23.14 22.69
C PHE A 258 -1.48 -21.75 22.04
N THR A 259 -0.46 -20.95 22.38
CA THR A 259 -0.09 -19.76 21.60
C THR A 259 0.61 -20.22 20.31
N ARG A 260 0.00 -19.98 19.15
CA ARG A 260 0.59 -20.23 17.84
C ARG A 260 1.11 -18.95 17.20
#